data_AF-A0A7C1A135-F1
#
_entry.id   AF-A0A7C1A135-F1
#
_cell.length_a   1.000
_cell.length_b   1.000
_cell.length_c   1.000
_cell.angle_alpha   90.00
_cell.angle_beta   90.00
_cell.angle_gamma   90.00
#
_symmetry.space_group_name_H-M   'P 1'
#
loop_
_entity.id
_entity.type
_entity.pdbx_description
1 polymer ?
#
loop_
_entity_poly.entity_id
_entity_poly.type
_entity_poly.pdbx_seq_one_letter_code
_entity_poly.pdbx_strand_id
1 'polypeptide(L)' 'EASTFRFDGSDLMPSAVGAGSFWTGVLDYVSGIPLKNVLMTIETSALDAYRK' A
#
# COMPACT_ATOMS: atom_id res chain seq x y z
N GLU A 1 -19.69 19.98 -11.25
CA GLU A 1 -19.12 18.93 -12.11
C GLU A 1 -17.60 19.01 -12.06
N ALA A 2 -16.93 18.06 -11.40
CA ALA A 2 -15.47 17.93 -11.47
C ALA A 2 -15.15 16.84 -12.52
N SER A 3 -14.49 17.22 -13.61
CA SER A 3 -14.24 16.33 -14.77
C SER A 3 -13.01 15.42 -14.61
N THR A 4 -12.32 15.49 -13.47
CA THR A 4 -11.07 14.76 -13.23
C THR A 4 -11.14 14.03 -11.90
N PHE A 5 -11.05 12.70 -11.99
CA PHE A 5 -10.84 11.79 -10.88
C PHE A 5 -9.39 11.32 -10.91
N ARG A 6 -8.72 11.33 -9.74
CA ARG A 6 -7.39 10.73 -9.57
C ARG A 6 -7.58 9.40 -8.86
N PHE A 7 -7.01 8.37 -9.46
CA PHE A 7 -7.07 6.98 -9.03
C PHE A 7 -5.67 6.42 -9.09
N ASP A 8 -5.25 5.74 -8.04
CA ASP A 8 -3.91 5.17 -7.99
C ASP A 8 -3.91 3.67 -7.73
N GLY A 9 -5.02 2.96 -7.98
CA GLY A 9 -5.11 1.50 -7.86
C GLY A 9 -5.01 0.97 -6.42
N SER A 10 -4.32 1.69 -5.52
CA SER A 10 -4.31 1.48 -4.07
C SER A 10 -5.72 1.65 -3.50
N ASP A 11 -6.51 2.51 -4.14
CA ASP A 11 -7.94 2.67 -3.90
C ASP A 11 -8.78 1.37 -4.04
N LEU A 12 -8.32 0.36 -4.80
CA LEU A 12 -9.01 -0.95 -4.91
C LEU A 12 -8.59 -1.95 -3.84
N MET A 13 -7.60 -1.59 -3.02
CA MET A 13 -7.12 -2.46 -1.95
C MET A 13 -7.88 -2.16 -0.65
N PRO A 14 -7.93 -3.11 0.31
CA PRO A 14 -8.35 -2.82 1.66
C PRO A 14 -7.61 -1.62 2.22
N SER A 15 -8.29 -0.77 3.00
CA SER A 15 -7.73 0.48 3.54
C SER A 15 -6.39 0.27 4.27
N ALA A 16 -6.23 -0.84 4.98
CA ALA A 16 -4.98 -1.20 5.67
C ALA A 16 -3.78 -1.36 4.71
N VAL A 17 -4.05 -1.73 3.46
CA VAL A 17 -3.04 -1.87 2.40
C VAL A 17 -2.96 -0.59 1.59
N GLY A 18 -4.06 -0.20 0.95
CA GLY A 18 -4.11 0.86 -0.06
C GLY A 18 -3.77 2.25 0.48
N ALA A 19 -4.35 2.61 1.62
CA ALA A 19 -4.05 3.87 2.32
C ALA A 19 -2.97 3.70 3.41
N GLY A 20 -2.50 2.47 3.64
CA GLY A 20 -1.66 2.10 4.77
C GLY A 20 -0.29 1.58 4.33
N SER A 21 -0.11 0.26 4.47
CA SER A 21 1.20 -0.39 4.31
C SER A 21 1.86 -0.11 2.95
N PHE A 22 1.07 0.09 1.89
CA PHE A 22 1.60 0.44 0.57
C PHE A 22 2.33 1.79 0.57
N TRP A 23 1.68 2.88 0.98
CA TRP A 23 2.27 4.22 0.96
C TRP A 23 3.41 4.38 1.98
N THR A 24 3.24 3.82 3.19
CA THR A 24 4.33 3.76 4.17
C THR A 24 5.53 2.99 3.61
N GLY A 25 5.29 1.86 2.94
CA GLY A 25 6.34 1.07 2.32
C GLY A 25 7.10 1.81 1.22
N VAL A 26 6.41 2.64 0.42
CA VAL A 26 7.07 3.51 -0.58
C VAL A 26 8.02 4.49 0.10
N LEU A 27 7.59 5.14 1.19
CA LEU A 27 8.45 6.06 1.96
C LEU A 27 9.64 5.34 2.61
N ASP A 28 9.40 4.16 3.16
CA ASP A 28 10.43 3.31 3.77
C ASP A 28 11.50 2.89 2.76
N TYR A 29 11.08 2.50 1.56
CA TYR A 29 12.01 2.14 0.49
C TYR A 29 12.89 3.34 0.08
N VAL A 30 12.28 4.51 -0.10
CA VAL A 30 13.00 5.76 -0.41
C VAL A 30 13.95 6.15 0.73
N SER A 31 13.59 5.83 1.97
CA SER A 31 14.42 6.07 3.16
C SER A 31 15.54 5.04 3.35
N GLY A 32 15.68 4.07 2.43
CA GLY A 32 16.78 3.11 2.40
C GLY A 32 16.49 1.76 3.05
N ILE A 33 15.24 1.48 3.44
CA ILE A 33 14.86 0.15 3.92
C ILE A 33 14.94 -0.84 2.74
N PRO A 34 15.58 -2.02 2.90
CA PRO A 34 15.69 -3.00 1.83
C PRO A 34 14.32 -3.36 1.24
N LEU A 35 14.23 -3.33 -0.10
CA LEU A 35 12.98 -3.59 -0.82
C LEU A 35 12.30 -4.90 -0.37
N LYS A 36 13.09 -5.96 -0.13
CA LYS A 36 12.58 -7.23 0.36
C LYS A 36 11.79 -7.09 1.67
N ASN A 37 12.28 -6.27 2.60
CA ASN A 37 11.62 -6.06 3.90
C ASN A 37 10.32 -5.29 3.71
N VAL A 38 10.34 -4.24 2.89
CA VAL A 38 9.14 -3.47 2.54
C VAL A 38 8.07 -4.37 1.93
N LEU A 39 8.43 -5.19 0.94
CA LEU A 39 7.48 -6.10 0.28
C LEU A 39 6.89 -7.13 1.24
N MET A 40 7.68 -7.68 2.17
CA MET A 40 7.16 -8.61 3.18
C MET A 40 6.15 -7.95 4.13
N THR A 41 6.37 -6.68 4.49
CA THR A 41 5.42 -5.92 5.32
C THR A 41 4.09 -5.69 4.59
N ILE A 42 4.16 -5.28 3.32
CA ILE A 42 2.96 -5.09 2.48
C ILE A 42 2.21 -6.41 2.29
N GLU A 43 2.93 -7.49 1.98
CA GLU A 43 2.35 -8.84 1.83
C GLU A 43 1.63 -9.27 3.11
N THR A 44 2.26 -9.10 4.28
CA THR A 44 1.64 -9.46 5.57
C THR A 44 0.34 -8.68 5.79
N SER A 45 0.38 -7.37 5.55
CA SER A 45 -0.81 -6.51 5.64
C SER A 45 -1.91 -6.92 4.66
N ALA A 46 -1.57 -7.33 3.45
CA ALA A 46 -2.53 -7.82 2.46
C ALA A 46 -3.15 -9.16 2.90
N LEU A 47 -2.33 -10.12 3.33
CA LEU A 47 -2.82 -11.41 3.83
C LEU A 47 -3.81 -11.23 4.99
N ASP A 48 -3.53 -10.32 5.92
CA ASP A 48 -4.43 -10.06 7.05
C ASP A 48 -5.72 -9.35 6.62
N ALA A 49 -5.64 -8.45 5.64
CA ALA A 49 -6.78 -7.66 5.20
C ALA A 49 -7.74 -8.43 4.27
N TYR A 50 -7.22 -9.30 3.41
CA TYR A 50 -8.03 -10.06 2.44
C TYR A 50 -8.54 -11.41 2.95
N ARG A 51 -8.04 -11.92 4.09
CA ARG A 51 -8.52 -13.17 4.71
C ARG A 51 -9.71 -12.98 5.65
N LYS A 52 -10.12 -11.74 5.92
CA LYS A 52 -11.37 -11.41 6.64
C LYS A 52 -12.54 -11.36 5.67
#